data_AF-A0A1W1ZB35-F1
#
_entry.id   AF-A0A1W1ZB35-F1
#
_cell.length_a   1.000
_cell.length_b   1.000
_cell.length_c   1.000
_cell.angle_alpha   90.00
_cell.angle_beta   90.00
_cell.angle_gamma   90.00
#
_symmetry.space_group_name_H-M   'P 1'
#
loop_
_entity.id
_entity.type
_entity.pdbx_description
1 polymer ?
#
loop_
_entity_poly.entity_id
_entity_poly.type
_entity_poly.pdbx_seq_one_letter_code
_entity_poly.pdbx_strand_id
1 'polypeptide(L)' 'MSAEEIAAGLIELERERITGWQGPAGAAYNAISEDLCEAGLLNSDWSLSPLGLQVRALIEGPDQ' A
#
# COMPACT_ATOMS: atom_id res chain seq x y z
N MET A 1 -4.85 19.90 22.00
CA MET A 1 -4.78 18.58 21.36
C MET A 1 -3.48 17.92 21.77
N SER A 2 -3.53 16.96 22.68
CA SER A 2 -2.38 16.16 23.12
C SER A 2 -2.13 14.97 22.19
N ALA A 3 -0.97 14.33 22.33
CA ALA A 3 -0.67 13.11 21.60
C ALA A 3 -1.65 11.96 21.94
N GLU A 4 -2.13 11.88 23.20
CA GLU A 4 -3.12 10.88 23.58
C GLU A 4 -4.48 11.14 22.91
N GLU A 5 -4.91 12.41 22.82
CA GLU A 5 -6.16 12.78 22.15
C GLU A 5 -6.13 12.41 20.66
N ILE A 6 -5.01 12.65 19.97
CA ILE A 6 -4.81 12.25 18.57
C ILE A 6 -4.83 10.73 18.46
N ALA A 7 -4.01 10.05 19.27
CA ALA A 7 -3.92 8.60 19.24
C ALA A 7 -5.25 7.92 19.55
N ALA A 8 -6.11 8.50 20.39
CA ALA A 8 -7.45 7.97 20.66
C ALA A 8 -8.39 8.11 19.46
N GLY A 9 -8.24 9.18 18.66
CA GLY A 9 -9.07 9.45 17.49
C GLY A 9 -8.72 8.66 16.22
N LEU A 10 -7.54 8.02 16.17
CA LEU A 10 -7.12 7.29 14.99
C LEU A 10 -7.99 6.04 14.74
N ILE A 11 -8.41 5.87 13.50
CA ILE A 11 -9.00 4.61 13.04
C ILE A 11 -7.90 3.55 12.88
N GLU A 12 -8.31 2.29 12.76
CA GLU A 12 -7.40 1.14 12.72
C GLU A 12 -6.32 1.26 11.63
N LEU A 13 -6.71 1.65 10.42
CA LEU A 13 -5.79 1.83 9.29
C LEU A 13 -4.75 2.95 9.54
N GLU A 14 -5.17 4.05 10.16
CA GLU A 14 -4.27 5.15 10.50
C GLU A 14 -3.27 4.75 11.58
N ARG A 15 -3.73 3.97 12.58
CA ARG A 15 -2.84 3.39 13.61
C ARG A 15 -1.80 2.48 12.98
N GLU A 16 -2.22 1.61 12.07
CA GLU A 16 -1.29 0.76 11.33
C GLU A 16 -0.28 1.61 10.54
N ARG A 17 -0.73 2.64 9.82
CA ARG A 17 0.17 3.52 9.06
C ARG A 17 1.27 4.13 9.92
N ILE A 18 0.94 4.66 11.10
CA ILE A 18 1.91 5.32 11.99
C ILE A 18 2.80 4.32 12.73
N THR A 19 2.35 3.09 12.92
CA THR A 19 3.12 2.02 13.57
C THR A 19 3.93 1.19 12.58
N GLY A 20 3.92 1.55 11.29
CA GLY A 20 4.68 0.83 10.26
C GLY A 20 3.99 -0.44 9.78
N TRP A 21 2.67 -0.38 9.57
CA TRP A 21 1.84 -1.43 8.99
C TRP A 21 1.95 -2.77 9.73
N GLN A 22 1.85 -2.73 11.06
CA GLN A 22 2.05 -3.91 11.93
C GLN A 22 0.78 -4.73 12.18
N GLY A 23 -0.36 -4.38 11.56
CA GLY A 23 -1.62 -5.09 11.75
C GLY A 23 -2.08 -5.86 10.50
N PRO A 24 -3.35 -6.30 10.47
CA PRO A 24 -3.90 -7.07 9.36
C PRO A 24 -3.83 -6.35 8.01
N ALA A 25 -4.00 -5.02 7.96
CA ALA A 25 -3.93 -4.27 6.71
C ALA A 25 -2.50 -4.28 6.14
N GLY A 26 -1.50 -4.13 7.00
CA GLY A 26 -0.10 -4.27 6.62
C GLY A 26 0.27 -5.67 6.14
N ALA A 27 -0.21 -6.72 6.81
CA ALA A 27 -0.02 -8.10 6.36
C ALA A 27 -0.64 -8.34 4.97
N ALA A 28 -1.86 -7.84 4.74
CA ALA A 28 -2.52 -7.92 3.44
C ALA A 28 -1.77 -7.14 2.35
N TYR A 29 -1.30 -5.93 2.67
CA TYR A 29 -0.50 -5.12 1.75
C TYR A 29 0.80 -5.82 1.35
N ASN A 30 1.51 -6.40 2.31
CA ASN A 30 2.75 -7.14 2.05
C ASN A 30 2.50 -8.36 1.16
N ALA A 31 1.48 -9.18 1.48
CA ALA A 31 1.15 -10.38 0.70
C ALA A 31 0.85 -10.05 -0.77
N ILE A 32 0.01 -9.04 -1.02
CA ILE A 32 -0.30 -8.61 -2.39
C ILE A 32 0.94 -8.01 -3.07
N SER A 33 1.76 -7.25 -2.34
CA SER A 33 2.96 -6.64 -2.91
C SER A 33 4.02 -7.68 -3.29
N GLU A 34 4.13 -8.76 -2.53
CA GLU A 34 5.02 -9.88 -2.84
C GLU A 34 4.56 -10.58 -4.13
N ASP A 35 3.28 -10.94 -4.25
CA ASP A 35 2.70 -11.53 -5.47
C ASP A 35 2.91 -10.62 -6.70
N LEU A 36 2.70 -9.31 -6.56
CA LEU A 36 2.90 -8.35 -7.65
C LEU A 36 4.39 -8.17 -8.00
N CYS A 37 5.29 -8.28 -7.02
CA CYS A 37 6.73 -8.29 -7.25
C CYS A 37 7.17 -9.55 -8.00
N GLU A 38 6.66 -10.73 -7.62
CA GLU A 38 6.92 -11.99 -8.32
C GLU A 38 6.41 -11.96 -9.77
N ALA A 39 5.29 -11.29 -10.01
CA ALA A 39 4.76 -11.04 -11.35
C ALA A 39 5.56 -9.98 -12.16
N GLY A 40 6.60 -9.37 -11.57
CA GLY A 40 7.41 -8.34 -12.20
C GLY A 40 6.70 -6.98 -12.35
N LEU A 41 5.59 -6.77 -11.63
CA LEU A 41 4.80 -5.53 -11.66
C LEU A 41 5.32 -4.49 -10.65
N LEU A 42 5.99 -4.94 -9.58
CA LEU A 42 6.67 -4.08 -8.61
C LEU A 42 8.19 -4.29 -8.60
N ASN A 43 8.92 -3.27 -8.18
CA ASN A 43 10.34 -3.33 -7.84
C ASN A 43 10.52 -3.81 -6.39
N SER A 44 11.76 -4.05 -5.95
CA SER A 44 12.07 -4.50 -4.58
C SER A 44 11.77 -3.46 -3.48
N ASP A 45 11.51 -2.20 -3.85
CA ASP A 45 11.01 -1.15 -2.96
C ASP A 45 9.49 -0.98 -3.03
N TRP A 46 8.80 -1.91 -3.70
CA TRP A 46 7.35 -1.95 -3.96
C TRP A 46 6.80 -0.79 -4.80
N SER A 47 7.67 -0.02 -5.47
CA SER A 47 7.24 0.91 -6.52
C SER A 47 6.85 0.16 -7.80
N LEU A 48 6.00 0.74 -8.65
CA LEU A 48 5.64 0.14 -9.94
C LEU A 48 6.87 -0.01 -10.85
N SER A 49 7.03 -1.19 -11.42
CA SER A 49 7.99 -1.43 -12.50
C SER A 49 7.51 -0.81 -13.82
N PRO A 50 8.36 -0.76 -14.87
CA PRO A 50 7.91 -0.37 -16.20
C PRO A 50 6.73 -1.20 -16.73
N LEU A 51 6.67 -2.49 -16.40
CA LEU A 51 5.54 -3.36 -16.74
C LEU A 51 4.31 -3.02 -15.89
N GLY A 52 4.50 -2.78 -14.59
CA GLY A 52 3.42 -2.33 -13.69
C GLY A 52 2.75 -1.04 -14.15
N LEU A 53 3.53 -0.08 -14.65
CA LEU A 53 3.01 1.16 -15.23
C LEU A 53 2.16 0.92 -16.50
N GLN A 54 2.57 -0.02 -17.35
CA GLN A 54 1.80 -0.41 -18.54
C GLN A 54 0.48 -1.07 -18.16
N VAL A 55 0.51 -2.00 -17.19
CA VAL A 55 -0.69 -2.65 -16.67
C VAL A 55 -1.65 -1.62 -16.04
N ARG A 56 -1.12 -0.67 -15.27
CA ARG A 56 -1.92 0.42 -14.69
C ARG A 56 -2.63 1.23 -15.79
N ALA A 57 -1.92 1.61 -16.85
CA ALA A 57 -2.52 2.34 -17.97
C ALA A 57 -3.66 1.57 -18.66
N LEU A 58 -3.60 0.24 -18.71
CA LEU A 58 -4.68 -0.60 -19.24
C LEU A 58 -5.91 -0.66 -18.32
N ILE A 59 -5.70 -0.58 -16.99
CA ILE A 59 -6.76 -0.59 -15.98
C ILE A 59 -7.46 0.78 -15.89
N GLU A 60 -6.68 1.86 -15.87
CA GLU A 60 -7.20 3.24 -15.77
C GLU A 60 -7.94 3.67 -17.04
N GLY A 61 -7.59 3.07 -18.19
CA GLY A 61 -8.17 3.39 -19.49
C GLY A 61 -7.72 4.77 -20.01
N PRO A 62 -8.06 5.12 -21.26
CA PRO A 62 -7.67 6.40 -21.86
C PRO A 62 -8.47 7.63 -21.36
N ASP A 63 -9.45 7.45 -20.46
CA ASP A 63 -10.43 8.48 -20.08
C ASP A 63 -10.35 8.94 -18.60
N GLN A 64 -9.19 8.75 -17.93
CA GLN A 64 -8.83 9.49 -16.71
C GLN A 64 -7.74 10.50 -16.98
#